data_AF-A0A7R8ZPJ9-F1
#
_entry.id   AF-A0A7R8ZPJ9-F1
#
_cell.length_a   1.000
_cell.length_b   1.000
_cell.length_c   1.000
_cell.angle_alpha   90.00
_cell.angle_beta   90.00
_cell.angle_gamma   90.00
#
_symmetry.space_group_name_H-M   'P 1'
#
loop_
_entity.id
_entity.type
_entity.pdbx_description
1 polymer ?
#
loop_
_entity_poly.entity_id
_entity_poly.type
_entity_poly.pdbx_seq_one_letter_code
_entity_poly.pdbx_strand_id
1 'polypeptide(L)'
;MQEAQEMFRSANKVTRPEKALILGFMAGSRDNPCPHLGSIVTIKLSEGPEQVQKPDGTVFSAVVETHFQMNYATGEWKRIKKLQRSS
;
A
#
# COMPACT_ATOMS: atom_id res chain seq x y z
N MET A 1 12.00 -1.57 -10.37
CA MET A 1 11.36 -0.44 -11.09
C MET A 1 9.99 -0.82 -11.65
N GLN A 2 9.82 -1.98 -12.30
CA GLN A 2 8.52 -2.41 -12.85
C GLN A 2 7.42 -2.58 -11.78
N GLU A 3 7.73 -3.15 -10.62
CA GLU A 3 6.72 -3.34 -9.55
C GLU A 3 6.09 -2.03 -9.06
N ALA A 4 6.86 -0.94 -8.94
CA ALA A 4 6.33 0.35 -8.53
C ALA A 4 5.38 0.94 -9.60
N GLN A 5 5.73 0.76 -10.88
CA GLN A 5 4.89 1.23 -11.98
C GLN A 5 3.55 0.48 -12.02
N GLU A 6 3.56 -0.84 -11.83
CA GLU A 6 2.32 -1.62 -11.75
C GLU A 6 1.47 -1.22 -10.55
N MET A 7 2.10 -1.02 -9.40
CA MET A 7 1.44 -0.58 -8.18
C MET A 7 0.77 0.79 -8.37
N PHE A 8 1.44 1.73 -9.04
CA PHE A 8 0.89 3.07 -9.29
C PHE A 8 -0.21 3.08 -10.36
N ARG A 9 -0.30 2.08 -11.24
CA ARG A 9 -1.40 1.97 -12.22
C ARG A 9 -2.74 1.74 -11.53
N SER A 10 -2.78 0.91 -10.49
CA SER A 10 -3.99 0.64 -9.72
C SER A 10 -4.19 1.60 -8.53
N ALA A 11 -3.21 2.47 -8.25
CA ALA A 11 -3.25 3.38 -7.11
C ALA A 11 -4.14 4.60 -7.40
N ASN A 12 -5.21 4.78 -6.61
CA ASN A 12 -6.14 5.91 -6.72
C ASN A 12 -6.09 6.86 -5.50
N LYS A 13 -5.33 6.52 -4.45
CA LYS A 13 -5.16 7.34 -3.24
C LYS A 13 -3.76 7.90 -3.05
N VAL A 14 -2.77 7.43 -3.82
CA VAL A 14 -1.37 7.79 -3.62
C VAL A 14 -1.02 9.13 -4.32
N THR A 15 -0.48 10.06 -3.54
CA THR A 15 -0.09 11.41 -3.99
C THR A 15 1.32 11.43 -4.60
N ARG A 16 1.69 12.52 -5.28
CA ARG A 16 3.02 12.66 -5.89
C ARG A 16 4.18 12.59 -4.87
N PRO A 17 4.11 13.25 -3.69
CA PRO A 17 5.13 13.09 -2.65
C PRO A 17 5.23 11.65 -2.14
N GLU A 18 4.11 10.97 -1.95
CA GLU A 18 4.08 9.57 -1.50
C GLU A 18 4.67 8.62 -2.55
N LYS A 19 4.43 8.85 -3.85
CA LYS A 19 5.10 8.10 -4.92
C LYS A 19 6.60 8.26 -4.87
N ALA A 20 7.10 9.48 -4.63
CA ALA A 20 8.52 9.74 -4.50
C ALA A 20 9.12 9.02 -3.28
N LEU A 21 8.40 8.96 -2.16
CA LEU A 21 8.82 8.19 -0.98
C LEU A 21 8.93 6.69 -1.28
N ILE A 22 7.92 6.11 -1.91
CA ILE A 22 7.92 4.69 -2.29
C ILE A 22 9.08 4.38 -3.24
N LEU A 23 9.28 5.21 -4.27
CA LEU A 23 10.38 5.04 -5.22
C LEU A 23 11.75 5.19 -4.55
N GLY A 24 11.92 6.18 -3.68
CA GLY A 24 13.15 6.38 -2.91
C GLY A 24 13.46 5.16 -2.04
N PHE A 25 12.46 4.66 -1.31
CA PHE A 25 12.62 3.47 -0.47
C PHE A 25 12.99 2.23 -1.29
N MET A 26 12.29 1.99 -2.41
CA MET A 26 12.59 0.86 -3.31
C MET A 26 13.95 0.99 -3.99
N ALA A 27 14.46 2.21 -4.17
CA ALA A 27 15.82 2.47 -4.65
C ALA A 27 16.89 2.33 -3.56
N GLY A 28 16.51 2.01 -2.32
CA GLY A 28 17.43 1.81 -1.19
C GLY A 28 17.55 2.99 -0.25
N SER A 29 16.81 4.08 -0.45
CA SER A 29 16.78 5.19 0.51
C SER A 29 16.16 4.75 1.84
N ARG A 30 16.92 4.93 2.91
CA ARG A 30 16.49 4.65 4.29
C ARG A 30 16.33 5.91 5.14
N ASP A 31 16.33 7.06 4.49
CA ASP A 31 16.08 8.34 5.16
C ASP A 31 14.59 8.42 5.51
N ASN A 32 14.27 8.21 6.80
CA ASN A 32 12.90 8.25 7.28
C ASN A 32 12.48 9.72 7.42
N PRO A 33 11.51 10.22 6.62
CA PRO A 33 11.07 11.61 6.71
C PRO A 33 10.33 11.91 8.03
N CYS A 34 9.82 10.89 8.71
CA CYS A 34 9.01 11.02 9.91
C CYS A 34 9.51 10.09 11.03
N PRO A 35 10.74 10.28 11.56
CA PRO A 35 11.30 9.40 12.58
C PRO A 35 10.47 9.39 13.87
N HIS A 36 9.74 10.46 14.15
CA HIS A 36 8.84 10.59 15.29
C HIS A 36 7.59 9.69 15.21
N LEU A 37 7.18 9.26 14.01
CA LEU A 37 6.05 8.32 13.83
C LEU A 37 6.49 6.85 13.89
N GLY A 38 7.77 6.60 14.13
CA GLY A 38 8.39 5.28 14.16
C GLY A 38 9.05 4.89 12.84
N SER A 39 9.70 3.73 12.84
CA SER A 39 10.46 3.22 11.69
C SER A 39 9.58 2.62 10.58
N ILE A 40 8.27 2.48 10.81
CA ILE A 40 7.35 1.84 9.86
C ILE A 40 6.41 2.90 9.31
N VAL A 41 6.52 3.19 8.01
CA VAL A 41 5.64 4.12 7.31
C VAL A 41 4.65 3.31 6.47
N THR A 42 3.38 3.66 6.53
CA THR A 42 2.32 3.00 5.75
C THR A 42 1.62 4.04 4.87
N ILE A 43 1.57 3.78 3.56
CA ILE A 43 0.95 4.64 2.56
C ILE A 43 -0.23 3.91 1.93
N LYS A 44 -1.40 4.54 1.83
CA LYS A 44 -2.56 3.96 1.15
C LYS A 44 -2.39 4.13 -0.37
N LEU A 45 -2.33 3.01 -1.09
CA LEU A 45 -2.19 2.98 -2.54
C LEU A 45 -3.53 3.17 -3.23
N SER A 46 -4.50 2.36 -2.85
CA SER A 46 -5.84 2.38 -3.43
C SER A 46 -6.91 2.01 -2.42
N GLU A 47 -8.12 2.46 -2.71
CA GLU A 47 -9.34 2.12 -2.00
C GLU A 47 -10.49 2.12 -3.00
N GLY A 48 -11.28 1.06 -2.99
CA GLY A 48 -12.44 0.96 -3.88
C GLY A 48 -13.19 -0.37 -3.72
N PRO A 49 -14.40 -0.47 -4.29
CA PRO A 49 -15.16 -1.71 -4.29
C PRO A 49 -14.46 -2.74 -5.19
N GLU A 50 -14.11 -3.90 -4.63
CA GLU A 50 -13.65 -5.08 -5.35
C GLU A 50 -14.64 -6.23 -5.15
N GLN A 51 -14.81 -7.07 -6.18
CA GLN A 51 -15.58 -8.30 -6.07
C GLN A 51 -14.72 -9.37 -5.40
N VAL A 52 -15.07 -9.72 -4.16
CA VAL A 52 -14.37 -10.74 -3.39
C VAL A 52 -15.16 -12.04 -3.46
N GLN A 53 -14.51 -13.10 -3.95
CA GLN A 53 -15.07 -14.45 -3.92
C GLN A 53 -14.75 -15.09 -2.57
N LYS A 54 -15.79 -15.50 -1.84
CA LYS A 54 -15.66 -16.29 -0.62
C LYS A 54 -15.33 -17.75 -0.94
N PRO A 55 -14.80 -18.52 0.02
CA PRO A 55 -14.58 -19.97 -0.14
C PRO A 55 -15.85 -20.76 -0.48
N ASP A 56 -17.02 -20.23 -0.10
CA ASP A 56 -18.33 -20.81 -0.40
C ASP A 56 -18.81 -20.57 -1.85
N GLY A 57 -18.02 -19.87 -2.68
CA GLY A 57 -18.35 -19.54 -4.06
C GLY A 57 -19.16 -18.25 -4.23
N THR A 58 -19.63 -17.64 -3.15
CA THR A 58 -20.39 -16.39 -3.18
C THR A 58 -19.47 -15.21 -3.51
N VAL A 59 -19.86 -14.39 -4.49
CA VAL A 59 -19.19 -13.14 -4.81
C VAL A 59 -19.95 -11.99 -4.15
N PHE A 60 -19.25 -11.15 -3.41
CA PHE A 60 -19.81 -9.94 -2.82
C PHE A 60 -18.90 -8.74 -3.12
N SER A 61 -19.52 -7.58 -3.30
CA SER A 61 -18.80 -6.32 -3.44
C SER A 61 -18.37 -5.85 -2.05
N ALA A 62 -17.08 -5.60 -1.88
CA ALA A 62 -16.54 -5.07 -0.63
C ALA A 62 -15.44 -4.05 -0.91
N VAL A 63 -15.33 -3.04 -0.05
CA VAL A 63 -14.28 -2.03 -0.20
C VAL A 63 -12.96 -2.67 0.22
N VAL A 64 -12.00 -2.72 -0.70
CA VAL A 64 -10.65 -3.21 -0.45
C VAL A 64 -9.70 -2.03 -0.45
N GLU A 65 -8.89 -1.94 0.61
CA GLU A 65 -7.84 -0.95 0.75
C GLU A 65 -6.47 -1.61 0.59
N THR A 66 -5.70 -1.14 -0.39
CA THR A 66 -4.32 -1.60 -0.57
C THR A 66 -3.36 -0.59 0.05
N HIS A 67 -2.47 -1.07 0.91
CA HIS A 67 -1.47 -0.28 1.62
C HIS A 67 -0.06 -0.77 1.27
N PHE A 68 0.88 0.17 1.19
CA PHE A 68 2.31 -0.07 1.07
C PHE A 68 2.97 0.25 2.40
N GLN A 69 3.54 -0.76 3.05
CA GLN A 69 4.24 -0.59 4.31
C GLN A 69 5.75 -0.70 4.07
N MET A 70 6.50 0.30 4.53
CA MET A 70 7.95 0.41 4.43
C MET A 70 8.54 0.41 5.84
N ASN A 71 9.42 -0.54 6.12
CA ASN A 71 10.18 -0.58 7.36
C ASN A 71 11.55 0.05 7.13
N TYR A 72 11.76 1.27 7.59
CA TYR A 72 13.04 1.98 7.49
C TYR A 72 14.14 1.38 8.39
N ALA A 73 13.79 0.60 9.41
CA ALA A 73 14.77 -0.08 10.26
C ALA A 73 15.38 -1.31 9.57
N THR A 74 14.55 -2.17 8.96
CA THR A 74 15.02 -3.40 8.29
C THR A 74 15.27 -3.20 6.80
N GLY A 75 14.54 -2.26 6.18
CA GLY A 75 14.51 -2.08 4.74
C GLY A 75 13.49 -2.88 3.99
N GLU A 76 12.70 -3.66 4.72
CA GLU A 76 11.69 -4.50 4.12
C GLU A 76 10.47 -3.65 3.80
N TRP A 77 9.80 -4.01 2.72
CA TRP A 77 8.49 -3.47 2.41
C TRP A 77 7.51 -4.61 2.16
N LYS A 78 6.22 -4.33 2.37
CA LYS A 78 5.16 -5.26 2.04
C LYS A 78 3.90 -4.54 1.56
N ARG A 79 3.15 -5.21 0.69
CA ARG A 79 1.80 -4.80 0.28
C ARG A 79 0.77 -5.49 1.18
N ILE A 80 -0.14 -4.71 1.73
CA ILE A 80 -1.20 -5.21 2.61
C ILE A 80 -2.53 -4.85 1.97
N LYS A 81 -3.34 -5.84 1.64
CA LYS A 81 -4.74 -5.63 1.26
C LYS A 81 -5.61 -5.83 2.50
N LYS A 82 -6.46 -4.86 2.80
CA LYS A 82 -7.43 -4.92 3.89
C LYS A 82 -8.83 -4.85 3.32
N LEU A 83 -9.66 -5.81 3.69
CA LEU A 83 -11.08 -5.73 3.43
C LEU A 83 -11.69 -4.78 4.46
N GLN A 84 -12.22 -3.65 4.01
CA GLN A 84 -13.05 -2.83 4.86
C GLN A 84 -14.41 -3.54 4.99
N ARG A 85 -14.59 -4.25 6.11
CA ARG A 85 -15.92 -4.73 6.48
C ARG A 85 -16.70 -3.50 6.95
N SER A 86 -17.65 -3.03 6.14
CA SER A 86 -18.72 -2.16 6.64
C SER A 86 -19.46 -2.94 7.72
N SER A 87 -19.20 -2.58 8.98
CA SER A 87 -19.85 -3.18 10.14
C SER A 87 -21.26 -2.65 10.34
#